data_AF-A0A4R6TF84-F1
#
_entry.id   AF-A0A4R6TF84-F1
#
_cell.length_a   1.000
_cell.length_b   1.000
_cell.length_c   1.000
_cell.angle_alpha   90.00
_cell.angle_beta   90.00
_cell.angle_gamma   90.00
#
_symmetry.space_group_name_H-M   'P 1'
#
loop_
_entity.id
_entity.type
_entity.pdbx_description
1 polymer ?
#
loop_
_entity_poly.entity_id
_entity_poly.type
_entity_poly.pdbx_seq_one_letter_code
_entity_poly.pdbx_strand_id
1 'polypeptide(L)'
;MKRIYKYKLHIKDFQFLELPKGYEILKVDSQFYEIFIWALVDPEAKTEQIELEVFGTGNPIDNFNRKYLGTAFIEQSVCHVFQRIN
;
A
#
# COMPACT_ATOMS: atom_id res chain seq x y z
N MET A 1 15.62 3.91 -15.63
CA MET A 1 14.65 5.00 -15.95
C MET A 1 13.40 4.77 -15.13
N LYS A 2 12.92 5.78 -14.38
CA LYS A 2 11.77 5.58 -13.49
C LYS A 2 10.49 5.25 -14.26
N ARG A 3 9.67 4.35 -13.71
CA ARG A 3 8.39 3.89 -14.26
C ARG A 3 7.34 3.83 -13.17
N ILE A 4 6.07 3.99 -13.54
CA ILE A 4 4.95 3.79 -12.61
C ILE A 4 4.51 2.33 -12.70
N TYR A 5 4.68 1.58 -11.63
CA TYR A 5 4.24 0.19 -11.54
C TYR A 5 3.02 0.08 -10.63
N LYS A 6 2.19 -0.92 -10.91
CA LYS A 6 0.96 -1.23 -10.17
C LYS A 6 1.15 -2.52 -9.38
N TYR A 7 0.83 -2.47 -8.10
CA TYR A 7 1.00 -3.57 -7.16
C TYR A 7 -0.34 -3.89 -6.52
N LYS A 8 -0.78 -5.14 -6.64
CA LYS A 8 -2.01 -5.60 -6.00
C LYS A 8 -1.77 -5.76 -4.49
N LEU A 9 -2.69 -5.28 -3.67
CA LEU A 9 -2.75 -5.61 -2.26
C LEU A 9 -3.80 -6.68 -2.01
N HIS A 10 -3.55 -7.50 -1.01
CA HIS A 10 -4.56 -8.40 -0.46
C HIS A 10 -5.35 -7.69 0.63
N ILE A 11 -6.65 -7.95 0.71
CA ILE A 11 -7.49 -7.50 1.83
C ILE A 11 -7.16 -8.37 3.05
N LYS A 12 -6.07 -8.01 3.73
CA LYS A 12 -5.57 -8.62 4.97
C LYS A 12 -5.08 -7.49 5.87
N ASP A 13 -5.19 -7.68 7.18
CA ASP A 13 -4.77 -6.67 8.16
C ASP A 13 -3.29 -6.31 8.02
N PHE A 14 -2.45 -7.29 7.65
CA PHE A 14 -1.01 -7.13 7.49
C PHE A 14 -0.50 -7.90 6.27
N GLN A 15 0.41 -7.28 5.52
CA GLN A 15 1.10 -7.92 4.42
C GLN A 15 2.45 -7.27 4.14
N PHE A 16 3.26 -7.97 3.36
CA PHE A 16 4.51 -7.44 2.85
C PHE A 16 4.41 -7.12 1.37
N LEU A 17 5.07 -6.04 0.95
CA LEU A 17 5.21 -5.66 -0.45
C LEU A 17 6.68 -5.45 -0.79
N GLU A 18 7.16 -6.08 -1.85
CA GLU A 18 8.48 -5.81 -2.41
C GLU A 18 8.43 -4.62 -3.37
N LEU A 19 9.26 -3.60 -3.12
CA LEU A 19 9.38 -2.42 -3.97
C LEU A 19 10.85 -2.15 -4.28
N PRO A 20 11.19 -1.66 -5.48
CA PRO A 20 12.52 -1.15 -5.76
C PRO A 20 12.88 -0.01 -4.81
N LYS A 21 14.11 -0.03 -4.28
CA LYS A 21 14.62 0.99 -3.36
C LYS A 21 14.47 2.40 -3.93
N GLY A 22 14.07 3.34 -3.07
CA GLY A 22 13.80 4.72 -3.48
C GLY A 22 12.48 4.89 -4.25
N TYR A 23 11.54 3.96 -4.05
CA TYR A 23 10.17 4.07 -4.55
C TYR A 23 9.47 5.33 -4.00
N GLU A 24 8.50 5.81 -4.75
CA GLU A 24 7.56 6.84 -4.31
C GLU A 24 6.13 6.33 -4.52
N ILE A 25 5.38 6.16 -3.43
CA ILE A 25 3.96 5.80 -3.53
C ILE A 25 3.18 7.01 -4.03
N LEU A 26 2.49 6.84 -5.15
CA LEU A 26 1.70 7.91 -5.78
C LEU A 26 0.23 7.83 -5.41
N LYS A 27 -0.32 6.61 -5.34
CA LYS A 27 -1.75 6.40 -5.11
C LYS A 27 -2.03 5.03 -4.52
N VAL A 28 -2.98 5.00 -3.61
CA VAL A 28 -3.75 3.81 -3.24
C VAL A 28 -5.15 3.98 -3.82
N ASP A 29 -5.64 3.01 -4.57
CA ASP A 29 -7.03 3.03 -5.07
C ASP A 29 -7.53 1.62 -5.35
N SER A 30 -8.82 1.49 -5.65
CA SER A 30 -9.41 0.23 -6.09
C SER A 30 -9.52 0.13 -7.61
N GLN A 31 -9.44 -1.10 -8.13
CA GLN A 31 -9.80 -1.42 -9.50
C GLN A 31 -10.36 -2.85 -9.54
N PHE A 32 -11.48 -3.09 -10.21
CA PHE A 32 -12.09 -4.43 -10.32
C PHE A 32 -12.24 -5.14 -8.95
N TYR A 33 -12.74 -4.44 -7.94
CA TYR A 33 -12.96 -4.95 -6.57
C TYR A 33 -11.69 -5.31 -5.78
N GLU A 34 -10.51 -4.88 -6.26
CA GLU A 34 -9.23 -5.15 -5.64
C GLU A 34 -8.52 -3.84 -5.29
N ILE A 35 -7.72 -3.82 -4.22
CA ILE A 35 -6.90 -2.65 -3.86
C ILE A 35 -5.56 -2.74 -4.59
N PHE A 36 -5.11 -1.59 -5.09
CA PHE A 36 -3.80 -1.44 -5.71
C PHE A 36 -3.04 -0.25 -5.14
N ILE A 37 -1.72 -0.39 -5.19
CA ILE A 37 -0.76 0.71 -5.02
C ILE A 37 -0.14 1.00 -6.39
N TRP A 38 -0.05 2.28 -6.73
CA TRP A 38 0.80 2.76 -7.82
C TRP A 38 2.01 3.46 -7.23
N ALA A 39 3.19 3.06 -7.69
CA ALA A 39 4.45 3.65 -7.24
C ALA A 39 5.35 4.01 -8.41
N LEU A 40 6.01 5.17 -8.32
CA LEU A 40 7.11 5.53 -9.19
C LEU A 40 8.38 4.83 -8.68
N VAL A 41 8.97 3.97 -9.50
CA VAL A 41 10.09 3.10 -9.13
C VAL A 41 11.18 3.14 -10.19
N ASP A 42 12.43 2.86 -9.80
CA ASP A 42 13.48 2.50 -10.76
C ASP A 42 13.55 0.96 -10.86
N PRO A 43 13.12 0.33 -11.97
CA PRO A 43 12.98 -1.12 -12.05
C PRO A 43 14.31 -1.88 -12.01
N GLU A 44 15.43 -1.18 -12.18
CA GLU A 44 16.78 -1.75 -12.13
C GLU A 44 17.39 -1.69 -10.71
N ALA A 45 16.73 -1.00 -9.77
CA ALA A 45 17.16 -0.94 -8.39
C ALA A 45 16.88 -2.26 -7.65
N LYS A 46 17.71 -2.56 -6.64
CA LYS A 46 17.43 -3.66 -5.71
C LYS A 46 16.10 -3.44 -5.02
N THR A 47 15.37 -4.51 -4.73
CA THR A 47 14.12 -4.44 -3.97
C THR A 47 14.37 -4.38 -2.46
N GLU A 48 13.40 -3.84 -1.76
CA GLU A 48 13.25 -3.94 -0.31
C GLU A 48 11.81 -4.31 0.03
N GLN A 49 11.66 -4.96 1.17
CA GLN A 49 10.38 -5.40 1.68
C GLN A 49 9.84 -4.34 2.63
N ILE A 50 8.59 -3.92 2.41
CA ILE A 50 7.90 -3.00 3.31
C ILE A 50 6.69 -3.67 3.93
N GLU A 51 6.38 -3.26 5.16
CA GLU A 51 5.22 -3.71 5.92
C GLU A 51 4.03 -2.80 5.66
N LEU A 52 2.94 -3.39 5.19
CA LEU A 52 1.70 -2.71 4.89
C LEU A 52 0.56 -3.22 5.76
N GLU A 53 -0.28 -2.29 6.21
CA GLU A 53 -1.50 -2.59 6.96
C GLU A 53 -2.72 -1.99 6.25
N VAL A 54 -3.82 -2.74 6.22
CA VAL A 54 -5.08 -2.32 5.60
C VAL A 54 -6.19 -2.37 6.64
N PHE A 55 -6.78 -1.21 6.94
CA PHE A 55 -7.85 -1.10 7.94
C PHE A 55 -9.15 -0.66 7.29
N GLY A 56 -10.23 -1.39 7.57
CA GLY A 56 -11.59 -0.96 7.25
C GLY A 56 -12.07 0.15 8.19
N THR A 57 -13.07 0.90 7.75
CA THR A 57 -13.74 1.91 8.60
C THR A 57 -14.32 1.23 9.85
N GLY A 58 -13.95 1.73 11.04
CA GLY A 58 -14.39 1.21 12.33
C GLY A 58 -13.54 0.06 12.90
N ASN A 59 -12.55 -0.45 12.16
CA ASN A 59 -11.63 -1.46 12.68
C ASN A 59 -10.70 -0.84 13.75
N PRO A 60 -10.36 -1.60 14.82
CA PRO A 60 -9.36 -1.16 15.78
C PRO A 60 -7.99 -1.00 15.11
N ILE A 61 -7.22 -0.04 15.61
CA ILE A 61 -5.84 0.20 15.17
C ILE A 61 -4.93 0.35 16.40
N ASP A 62 -3.93 -0.51 16.50
CA ASP A 62 -2.97 -0.46 17.60
C ASP A 62 -2.09 0.80 17.53
N ASN A 63 -1.45 1.17 18.64
CA ASN A 63 -0.60 2.36 18.68
C ASN A 63 0.84 2.09 18.17
N PHE A 64 0.99 1.88 16.86
CA PHE A 64 2.29 1.80 16.17
C PHE A 64 2.55 3.03 15.29
N ASN A 65 3.84 3.36 15.11
CA ASN A 65 4.26 4.40 14.16
C ASN A 65 4.02 3.95 12.73
N ARG A 66 3.33 4.78 11.95
CA ARG A 66 2.90 4.46 10.60
C ARG A 66 2.91 5.70 9.71
N LYS A 67 3.12 5.45 8.42
CA LYS A 67 2.89 6.41 7.35
C LYS A 67 1.57 6.08 6.67
N TYR A 68 0.66 7.02 6.62
CA TYR A 68 -0.55 6.89 5.82
C TYR A 68 -0.21 6.95 4.32
N LEU A 69 -0.72 6.00 3.54
CA LEU A 69 -0.46 5.90 2.11
C LEU A 69 -1.66 6.28 1.24
N GLY A 70 -2.89 6.08 1.73
CA GLY A 70 -4.10 6.46 1.01
C GLY A 70 -5.34 5.67 1.39
N THR A 71 -6.42 5.92 0.66
CA THR A 71 -7.74 5.31 0.85
C THR A 71 -8.19 4.66 -0.46
N ALA A 72 -8.80 3.48 -0.36
CA ALA A 72 -9.48 2.80 -1.45
C ALA A 72 -10.95 2.55 -1.10
N PHE A 73 -11.83 2.70 -2.09
CA PHE A 73 -13.26 2.43 -1.97
C PHE A 73 -13.57 1.10 -2.66
N ILE A 74 -14.04 0.09 -1.92
CA ILE A 74 -14.39 -1.22 -2.47
C ILE A 74 -15.84 -1.50 -2.15
N GLU A 75 -16.69 -1.50 -3.18
CA GLU A 75 -18.13 -1.62 -3.03
C GLU A 75 -18.69 -0.63 -1.99
N GLN A 76 -19.20 -1.12 -0.87
CA GLN A 76 -19.75 -0.33 0.24
C GLN A 76 -18.74 -0.10 1.37
N SER A 77 -17.52 -0.61 1.22
CA SER A 77 -16.46 -0.54 2.22
C SER A 77 -15.42 0.52 1.85
N VAL A 78 -14.86 1.16 2.87
CA VAL A 78 -13.72 2.09 2.73
C VAL A 78 -12.56 1.52 3.52
N CYS A 79 -11.43 1.34 2.84
CA CYS A 79 -10.20 0.82 3.41
C CYS A 79 -9.10 1.88 3.37
N HIS A 80 -8.31 1.94 4.43
CA HIS A 80 -7.17 2.83 4.59
C HIS A 80 -5.89 2.00 4.63
N VAL A 81 -4.88 2.40 3.86
CA VAL A 81 -3.61 1.68 3.75
C VAL A 81 -2.50 2.48 4.41
N PHE A 82 -1.72 1.80 5.25
CA PHE A 82 -0.59 2.36 5.98
C PHE A 82 0.67 1.54 5.72
N GLN A 83 1.82 2.19 5.79
CA GLN A 83 3.13 1.55 5.90
C GLN A 83 3.62 1.66 7.34
N ARG A 84 4.07 0.57 7.95
CA ARG A 84 4.73 0.65 9.27
C ARG A 84 6.08 1.34 9.15
N ILE A 85 6.35 2.22 10.11
CA ILE A 85 7.65 2.86 10.27
C ILE A 85 8.22 2.36 11.61
N ASN A 86 9.37 1.69 11.54
CA ASN A 86 10.17 1.35 12.71
C ASN A 86 11.15 2.48 13.01
#